data_AF-A0A1I3VSW6-F1
#
_entry.id   AF-A0A1I3VSW6-F1
#
_cell.length_a   1.000
_cell.length_b   1.000
_cell.length_c   1.000
_cell.angle_alpha   90.00
_cell.angle_beta   90.00
_cell.angle_gamma   90.00
#
_symmetry.space_group_name_H-M   'P 1'
#
loop_
_entity.id
_entity.type
_entity.pdbx_description
1 polymer ?
#
loop_
_entity_poly.entity_id
_entity_poly.type
_entity_poly.pdbx_seq_one_letter_code
_entity_poly.pdbx_strand_id
1 'polypeptide(L)'
;MTLVITTCTNRKRKPVSDSLHMAALPQADLCDLAEEWSRRLAAEPARYRGDEIYGGRGFREAMRAAELLDARLLVVSAGLGLINVSQSVPPYACTVLVGTEDSVAGRTKNRFDAAEWWRSLTEACPFSSQLQDAAADNEGLLCAALSEAYIEMVAVDLAALPAERLARLRLFTRAPIGRIPEALRRFLMPYDDRLDGPDSPHRGTRSDFAGRAMRHFVEAIADADSGSNVNDHAAAVETALSGWRMPAKVARVRHDDEALRGLIREHWDAEGGSSSRLLRRFRDQLGIACEQGRFAQLARTVRDERA
;
A
#
# COMPACT_ATOMS: atom_id res chain seq x y z
N MET A 1 23.01 4.57 -7.47
CA MET A 1 22.17 4.00 -6.38
C MET A 1 20.77 3.62 -6.88
N THR A 2 20.22 2.48 -6.43
CA THR A 2 18.86 1.99 -6.76
C THR A 2 17.78 2.65 -5.90
N LEU A 3 16.55 2.78 -6.41
CA LEU A 3 15.40 3.29 -5.68
C LEU A 3 14.32 2.23 -5.54
N VAL A 4 13.77 2.13 -4.34
CA VAL A 4 12.52 1.40 -4.08
C VAL A 4 11.47 2.40 -3.65
N ILE A 5 10.31 2.37 -4.28
CA ILE A 5 9.16 3.23 -3.97
C ILE A 5 8.01 2.32 -3.53
N THR A 6 7.40 2.62 -2.39
CA THR A 6 6.24 1.88 -1.87
C THR A 6 5.13 2.82 -1.41
N THR A 7 3.95 2.29 -1.12
CA THR A 7 2.85 3.05 -0.55
C THR A 7 2.92 3.08 0.97
N CYS A 8 2.46 4.17 1.58
CA CYS A 8 2.22 4.21 3.02
C CYS A 8 1.11 3.22 3.44
N THR A 9 0.98 2.97 4.74
CA THR A 9 -0.02 2.01 5.26
C THR A 9 -0.89 2.64 6.35
N ASN A 10 -2.13 2.16 6.43
CA ASN A 10 -3.03 2.57 7.53
C ASN A 10 -2.55 2.00 8.89
N ARG A 11 -1.85 0.86 8.86
CA ARG A 11 -1.27 0.27 10.07
C ARG A 11 -0.02 1.02 10.48
N LYS A 12 -0.19 2.04 11.32
CA LYS A 12 0.92 2.75 11.98
C LYS A 12 1.20 2.18 13.37
N ARG A 13 2.46 2.18 13.79
CA ARG A 13 2.91 1.60 15.08
C ARG A 13 3.15 2.64 16.17
N LYS A 14 3.12 3.91 15.81
CA LYS A 14 3.25 5.04 16.72
C LYS A 14 1.86 5.68 16.92
N PRO A 15 1.58 6.24 18.10
CA PRO A 15 0.32 6.95 18.34
C PRO A 15 0.19 8.14 17.38
N VAL A 16 -1.04 8.40 16.96
CA VAL A 16 -1.39 9.56 16.14
C VAL A 16 -2.04 10.58 17.07
N SER A 17 -1.60 11.83 16.99
CA SER A 17 -2.19 12.95 17.74
C SER A 17 -3.58 13.28 17.17
N ASP A 18 -4.53 13.69 18.02
CA ASP A 18 -5.91 14.01 17.61
C ASP A 18 -5.95 15.07 16.50
N SER A 19 -5.00 16.01 16.49
CA SER A 19 -4.89 17.05 15.45
C SER A 19 -4.46 16.49 14.09
N LEU A 20 -3.79 15.33 14.07
CA LEU A 20 -3.27 14.65 12.88
C LEU A 20 -4.20 13.53 12.40
N HIS A 21 -5.49 13.67 12.67
CA HIS A 21 -6.55 12.97 11.96
C HIS A 21 -7.09 13.89 10.86
N MET A 22 -7.15 13.38 9.62
CA MET A 22 -7.79 14.09 8.51
C MET A 22 -9.27 14.37 8.84
N ALA A 23 -9.89 13.49 9.61
CA ALA A 23 -11.24 13.68 10.14
C ALA A 23 -11.40 14.92 11.06
N ALA A 24 -10.31 15.46 11.61
CA ALA A 24 -10.33 16.64 12.47
C ALA A 24 -10.25 17.96 11.69
N LEU A 25 -10.19 17.92 10.35
CA LEU A 25 -10.20 19.13 9.52
C LEU A 25 -11.63 19.57 9.20
N PRO A 26 -11.89 20.89 9.15
CA PRO A 26 -13.12 21.40 8.55
C PRO A 26 -13.13 21.10 7.04
N GLN A 27 -14.32 21.13 6.43
CA GLN A 27 -14.39 20.97 4.98
C GLN A 27 -13.85 22.21 4.26
N ALA A 28 -13.01 21.99 3.24
CA ALA A 28 -12.42 23.05 2.41
C ALA A 28 -12.07 22.54 1.00
N ASP A 29 -11.51 23.40 0.15
CA ASP A 29 -10.98 22.97 -1.15
C ASP A 29 -9.64 22.24 -0.96
N LEU A 30 -9.19 21.47 -1.96
CA LEU A 30 -8.02 20.58 -1.80
C LEU A 30 -6.72 21.34 -1.47
N CYS A 31 -6.53 22.54 -2.04
CA CYS A 31 -5.37 23.39 -1.74
C CYS A 31 -5.39 23.84 -0.26
N ASP A 32 -6.50 24.41 0.20
CA ASP A 32 -6.67 24.85 1.58
C ASP A 32 -6.52 23.69 2.59
N LEU A 33 -7.07 22.52 2.25
CA LEU A 33 -6.90 21.31 3.04
C LEU A 33 -5.43 20.91 3.15
N ALA A 34 -4.69 20.95 2.03
CA ALA A 34 -3.28 20.59 2.01
C ALA A 34 -2.44 21.58 2.84
N GLU A 35 -2.74 22.87 2.80
CA GLU A 35 -2.07 23.90 3.60
C GLU A 35 -2.35 23.74 5.10
N GLU A 36 -3.62 23.60 5.49
CA GLU A 36 -4.01 23.36 6.88
C GLU A 36 -3.37 22.09 7.41
N TRP A 37 -3.47 21.00 6.64
CA TRP A 37 -2.88 19.71 6.99
C TRP A 37 -1.37 19.82 7.17
N SER A 38 -0.68 20.45 6.23
CA SER A 38 0.78 20.66 6.28
C SER A 38 1.20 21.51 7.48
N ARG A 39 0.42 22.54 7.85
CA ARG A 39 0.67 23.31 9.07
C ARG A 39 0.54 22.46 10.33
N ARG A 40 -0.48 21.58 10.42
CA ARG A 40 -0.62 20.68 11.58
C ARG A 40 0.54 19.70 11.67
N LEU A 41 0.96 19.12 10.54
CA LEU A 41 2.13 18.25 10.48
C LEU A 41 3.41 18.96 10.92
N ALA A 42 3.60 20.21 10.49
CA ALA A 42 4.77 21.01 10.87
C ALA A 42 4.82 21.28 12.38
N ALA A 43 3.65 21.52 13.00
CA ALA A 43 3.51 21.80 14.42
C ALA A 43 3.68 20.56 15.32
N GLU A 44 3.65 19.34 14.77
CA GLU A 44 3.77 18.12 15.57
C GLU A 44 5.22 17.88 16.03
N PRO A 45 5.47 17.83 17.36
CA PRO A 45 6.79 17.54 17.90
C PRO A 45 7.16 16.06 17.83
N ALA A 46 6.20 15.13 17.94
CA ALA A 46 6.50 13.70 17.93
C ALA A 46 6.81 13.21 16.52
N ARG A 47 8.10 12.94 16.26
CA ARG A 47 8.59 12.53 14.95
C ARG A 47 9.39 11.24 15.06
N TYR A 48 9.21 10.36 14.09
CA TYR A 48 9.86 9.05 14.02
C TYR A 48 10.23 8.74 12.59
N ARG A 49 11.15 7.80 12.39
CA ARG A 49 11.49 7.36 11.04
C ARG A 49 10.31 6.60 10.41
N GLY A 50 10.24 6.62 9.07
CA GLY A 50 9.21 5.88 8.34
C GLY A 50 9.22 4.37 8.64
N ASP A 51 10.39 3.80 8.87
CA ASP A 51 10.61 2.40 9.24
C ASP A 51 10.20 2.08 10.69
N GLU A 52 9.88 3.08 11.51
CA GLU A 52 9.27 2.92 12.83
C GLU A 52 7.76 3.14 12.78
N ILE A 53 7.28 4.02 11.90
CA ILE A 53 5.87 4.39 11.77
C ILE A 53 5.10 3.30 11.03
N TYR A 54 5.49 3.00 9.79
CA TYR A 54 4.68 2.14 8.93
C TYR A 54 4.85 0.68 9.29
N GLY A 55 3.72 -0.03 9.26
CA GLY A 55 3.65 -1.46 9.50
C GLY A 55 2.81 -2.18 8.46
N GLY A 56 2.64 -3.48 8.66
CA GLY A 56 1.95 -4.34 7.72
C GLY A 56 2.91 -5.06 6.77
N ARG A 57 2.41 -6.13 6.14
CA ARG A 57 3.26 -7.01 5.33
C ARG A 57 3.80 -6.30 4.10
N GLY A 58 2.94 -5.64 3.31
CA GLY A 58 3.37 -4.94 2.09
C GLY A 58 4.55 -3.98 2.30
N PHE A 59 4.52 -3.20 3.39
CA PHE A 59 5.64 -2.31 3.74
C PHE A 59 6.92 -3.07 4.12
N ARG A 60 6.80 -4.18 4.86
CA ARG A 60 7.95 -5.03 5.18
C ARG A 60 8.56 -5.69 3.95
N GLU A 61 7.75 -6.14 2.99
CA GLU A 61 8.26 -6.68 1.72
C GLU A 61 9.07 -5.62 0.96
N ALA A 62 8.61 -4.37 0.97
CA ALA A 62 9.34 -3.26 0.37
C ALA A 62 10.64 -2.91 1.10
N MET A 63 10.65 -2.89 2.44
CA MET A 63 11.90 -2.73 3.22
C MET A 63 12.88 -3.84 2.87
N ARG A 64 12.41 -5.09 2.85
CA ARG A 64 13.26 -6.23 2.55
C ARG A 64 13.83 -6.12 1.13
N ALA A 65 13.02 -5.74 0.15
CA ALA A 65 13.47 -5.53 -1.23
C ALA A 65 14.51 -4.40 -1.33
N ALA A 66 14.34 -3.31 -0.57
CA ALA A 66 15.31 -2.24 -0.51
C ALA A 66 16.65 -2.70 0.09
N GLU A 67 16.62 -3.48 1.17
CA GLU A 67 17.84 -4.08 1.75
C GLU A 67 18.59 -4.97 0.76
N LEU A 68 17.89 -5.81 -0.01
CA LEU A 68 18.54 -6.69 -1.00
C LEU A 68 19.19 -5.94 -2.16
N LEU A 69 18.63 -4.79 -2.53
CA LEU A 69 19.12 -3.96 -3.62
C LEU A 69 20.13 -2.89 -3.16
N ASP A 70 20.44 -2.83 -1.87
CA ASP A 70 21.12 -1.68 -1.24
C ASP A 70 20.51 -0.34 -1.70
N ALA A 71 19.17 -0.28 -1.70
CA ALA A 71 18.41 0.79 -2.30
C ALA A 71 17.91 1.80 -1.26
N ARG A 72 17.82 3.06 -1.68
CA ARG A 72 17.06 4.07 -0.93
C ARG A 72 15.57 3.77 -1.05
N LEU A 73 14.91 3.66 0.10
CA LEU A 73 13.46 3.40 0.19
C LEU A 73 12.68 4.70 0.35
N LEU A 74 11.78 4.95 -0.60
CA LEU A 74 10.85 6.06 -0.61
C LEU A 74 9.42 5.57 -0.36
N VAL A 75 8.62 6.40 0.29
CA VAL A 75 7.22 6.11 0.58
C VAL A 75 6.34 7.20 -0.04
N VAL A 76 5.48 6.81 -0.97
CA VAL A 76 4.34 7.62 -1.40
C VAL A 76 3.31 7.60 -0.28
N SER A 77 3.08 8.75 0.33
CA SER A 77 2.21 8.92 1.49
C SER A 77 1.03 9.82 1.16
N ALA A 78 -0.19 9.32 1.43
CA ALA A 78 -1.42 10.11 1.32
C ALA A 78 -1.46 11.32 2.24
N GLY A 79 -0.66 11.33 3.32
CA GLY A 79 -0.62 12.42 4.28
C GLY A 79 0.70 13.18 4.33
N LEU A 80 1.80 12.68 3.76
CA LEU A 80 3.11 13.34 3.86
C LEU A 80 3.75 13.67 2.50
N GLY A 81 3.12 13.31 1.39
CA GLY A 81 3.75 13.40 0.07
C GLY A 81 4.77 12.28 -0.13
N LEU A 82 5.90 12.55 -0.78
CA LEU A 82 6.97 11.58 -0.98
C LEU A 82 8.02 11.73 0.12
N ILE A 83 8.26 10.69 0.91
CA ILE A 83 9.26 10.76 1.99
C ILE A 83 10.32 9.67 1.85
N ASN A 84 11.53 9.95 2.32
CA ASN A 84 12.53 8.90 2.54
C ASN A 84 12.21 8.16 3.86
N VAL A 85 12.32 6.85 3.86
CA VAL A 85 12.05 6.04 5.07
C VAL A 85 12.93 6.43 6.26
N SER A 86 14.14 6.94 6.02
CA SER A 86 15.06 7.36 7.08
C SER A 86 14.75 8.73 7.68
N GLN A 87 13.84 9.49 7.06
CA GLN A 87 13.43 10.82 7.50
C GLN A 87 12.51 10.72 8.72
N SER A 88 12.76 11.58 9.71
CA SER A 88 11.88 11.73 10.87
C SER A 88 10.65 12.56 10.52
N VAL A 89 9.47 11.96 10.57
CA VAL A 89 8.17 12.56 10.22
C VAL A 89 7.12 12.26 11.30
N PRO A 90 6.04 13.04 11.40
CA PRO A 90 4.98 12.74 12.37
C PRO A 90 4.11 11.53 11.93
N PRO A 91 3.66 10.69 12.86
CA PRO A 91 2.57 9.74 12.61
C PRO A 91 1.25 10.48 12.37
N TYR A 92 0.44 10.00 11.44
CA TYR A 92 -0.79 10.69 11.02
C TYR A 92 -1.89 9.69 10.61
N ALA A 93 -3.14 10.12 10.58
CA ALA A 93 -4.26 9.38 10.00
C ALA A 93 -4.84 10.17 8.83
N CYS A 94 -4.52 9.74 7.60
CA CYS A 94 -4.97 10.36 6.36
C CYS A 94 -4.90 9.29 5.25
N THR A 95 -5.93 9.22 4.41
CA THR A 95 -6.01 8.29 3.28
C THR A 95 -6.76 8.90 2.10
N VAL A 96 -6.38 8.48 0.89
CA VAL A 96 -7.10 8.79 -0.35
C VAL A 96 -8.24 7.80 -0.65
N LEU A 97 -8.37 6.74 0.16
CA LEU A 97 -9.49 5.80 0.03
C LEU A 97 -10.79 6.49 0.46
N VAL A 98 -11.81 6.41 -0.39
CA VAL A 98 -13.13 7.02 -0.15
C VAL A 98 -13.93 6.21 0.88
N GLY A 99 -14.72 6.89 1.71
CA GLY A 99 -15.67 6.25 2.62
C GLY A 99 -15.08 5.78 3.95
N THR A 100 -13.86 6.19 4.29
CA THR A 100 -13.26 5.98 5.61
C THR A 100 -13.23 7.30 6.39
N GLU A 101 -13.18 7.22 7.72
CA GLU A 101 -13.17 8.38 8.62
C GLU A 101 -12.09 9.42 8.26
N ASP A 102 -10.84 8.99 8.12
CA ASP A 102 -9.70 9.84 7.75
C ASP A 102 -9.50 9.99 6.23
N SER A 103 -10.58 9.85 5.45
CA SER A 103 -10.54 10.06 4.00
C SER A 103 -10.47 11.55 3.67
N VAL A 104 -9.52 11.94 2.81
CA VAL A 104 -9.46 13.30 2.24
C VAL A 104 -10.75 13.63 1.48
N ALA A 105 -11.35 12.63 0.82
CA ALA A 105 -12.59 12.79 0.07
C ALA A 105 -13.77 13.23 0.98
N GLY A 106 -13.76 12.87 2.26
CA GLY A 106 -14.78 13.30 3.23
C GLY A 106 -14.64 14.75 3.69
N ARG A 107 -13.51 15.40 3.36
CA ARG A 107 -13.16 16.75 3.81
C ARG A 107 -13.15 17.77 2.68
N THR A 108 -13.15 17.34 1.42
CA THR A 108 -13.26 18.29 0.30
C THR A 108 -14.71 18.72 0.06
N LYS A 109 -14.91 20.00 -0.28
CA LYS A 109 -16.22 20.52 -0.72
C LYS A 109 -16.55 20.13 -2.16
N ASN A 110 -15.51 19.87 -2.97
CA ASN A 110 -15.62 19.57 -4.38
C ASN A 110 -15.48 18.06 -4.63
N ARG A 111 -15.55 17.65 -5.91
CA ARG A 111 -15.23 16.27 -6.28
C ARG A 111 -13.77 15.98 -5.92
N PHE A 112 -13.55 14.90 -5.17
CA PHE A 112 -12.21 14.47 -4.82
C PHE A 112 -11.43 14.02 -6.06
N ASP A 113 -10.23 14.56 -6.22
CA ASP A 113 -9.23 14.16 -7.19
C ASP A 113 -7.92 13.83 -6.46
N ALA A 114 -7.45 12.60 -6.62
CA ALA A 114 -6.28 12.09 -5.92
C ALA A 114 -4.96 12.70 -6.43
N ALA A 115 -4.89 13.05 -7.72
CA ALA A 115 -3.72 13.67 -8.32
C ALA A 115 -3.63 15.16 -7.93
N GLU A 116 -4.77 15.85 -7.87
CA GLU A 116 -4.82 17.22 -7.35
C GLU A 116 -4.42 17.28 -5.88
N TRP A 117 -4.96 16.38 -5.05
CA TRP A 117 -4.55 16.26 -3.65
C TRP A 117 -3.05 16.00 -3.53
N TRP A 118 -2.50 15.07 -4.30
CA TRP A 118 -1.08 14.78 -4.30
C TRP A 118 -0.24 16.02 -4.60
N ARG A 119 -0.57 16.75 -5.69
CA ARG A 119 0.13 17.97 -6.08
C ARG A 119 0.09 19.04 -5.00
N SER A 120 -1.11 19.35 -4.47
CA SER A 120 -1.24 20.35 -3.40
C SER A 120 -0.50 19.93 -2.13
N LEU A 121 -0.51 18.64 -1.79
CA LEU A 121 0.19 18.11 -0.63
C LEU A 121 1.71 18.17 -0.80
N THR A 122 2.27 17.79 -1.96
CA THR A 122 3.72 17.79 -2.17
C THR A 122 4.28 19.21 -2.25
N GLU A 123 3.49 20.18 -2.70
CA GLU A 123 3.84 21.61 -2.68
C GLU A 123 3.82 22.19 -1.26
N ALA A 124 2.82 21.85 -0.44
CA ALA A 124 2.64 22.44 0.90
C ALA A 124 3.38 21.71 2.04
N CYS A 125 3.59 20.39 1.91
CA CYS A 125 4.08 19.56 3.01
C CYS A 125 5.60 19.74 3.22
N PRO A 126 6.05 20.18 4.41
CA PRO A 126 7.48 20.43 4.66
C PRO A 126 8.32 19.16 4.73
N PHE A 127 7.69 17.99 4.76
CA PHE A 127 8.38 16.70 4.79
C PHE A 127 8.51 16.07 3.40
N SER A 128 7.73 16.55 2.41
CA SER A 128 7.72 15.95 1.09
C SER A 128 8.96 16.33 0.30
N SER A 129 9.55 15.35 -0.36
CA SER A 129 10.55 15.55 -1.41
C SER A 129 9.87 15.55 -2.78
N GLN A 130 10.52 16.14 -3.78
CA GLN A 130 10.08 15.98 -5.17
C GLN A 130 10.60 14.67 -5.76
N LEU A 131 9.77 13.98 -6.53
CA LEU A 131 10.16 12.70 -7.15
C LEU A 131 11.34 12.88 -8.13
N GLN A 132 11.35 13.99 -8.86
CA GLN A 132 12.41 14.34 -9.81
C GLN A 132 13.78 14.45 -9.12
N ASP A 133 13.81 15.08 -7.94
CA ASP A 133 15.02 15.25 -7.12
C ASP A 133 15.44 13.93 -6.48
N ALA A 134 14.49 13.15 -5.95
CA ALA A 134 14.80 11.85 -5.39
C ALA A 134 15.35 10.87 -6.44
N ALA A 135 14.92 11.03 -7.70
CA ALA A 135 15.43 10.31 -8.85
C ALA A 135 16.68 10.94 -9.48
N ALA A 136 17.13 12.12 -9.01
CA ALA A 136 18.27 12.87 -9.56
C ALA A 136 19.53 12.03 -9.65
N ASP A 137 19.90 11.47 -8.51
CA ASP A 137 21.14 10.72 -8.30
C ASP A 137 20.93 9.20 -8.47
N ASN A 138 19.79 8.81 -9.05
CA ASN A 138 19.53 7.40 -9.32
C ASN A 138 20.28 6.98 -10.58
N GLU A 139 21.06 5.92 -10.44
CA GLU A 139 21.79 5.27 -11.54
C GLU A 139 21.28 3.85 -11.80
N GLY A 140 20.73 3.21 -10.75
CA GLY A 140 20.20 1.85 -10.82
C GLY A 140 18.70 1.80 -11.13
N LEU A 141 18.08 0.65 -10.84
CA LEU A 141 16.65 0.46 -11.05
C LEU A 141 15.79 1.44 -10.21
N LEU A 142 14.59 1.70 -10.70
CA LEU A 142 13.53 2.39 -9.96
C LEU A 142 12.36 1.40 -9.82
N CYS A 143 12.30 0.71 -8.69
CA CYS A 143 11.29 -0.31 -8.41
C CYS A 143 10.13 0.31 -7.64
N ALA A 144 8.95 0.44 -8.26
CA ALA A 144 7.78 1.06 -7.65
C ALA A 144 6.67 0.03 -7.37
N ALA A 145 6.44 -0.29 -6.11
CA ALA A 145 5.34 -1.14 -5.64
C ALA A 145 4.16 -0.29 -5.19
N LEU A 146 3.20 -0.05 -6.08
CA LEU A 146 2.10 0.89 -5.86
C LEU A 146 0.73 0.21 -6.01
N SER A 147 -0.20 0.53 -5.11
CA SER A 147 -1.61 0.17 -5.27
C SER A 147 -2.31 1.08 -6.29
N GLU A 148 -3.48 0.68 -6.79
CA GLU A 148 -4.25 1.45 -7.78
C GLU A 148 -4.48 2.90 -7.35
N ALA A 149 -4.99 3.14 -6.13
CA ALA A 149 -5.23 4.48 -5.63
C ALA A 149 -3.95 5.34 -5.53
N TYR A 150 -2.80 4.70 -5.31
CA TYR A 150 -1.52 5.42 -5.23
C TYR A 150 -0.92 5.67 -6.62
N ILE A 151 -1.17 4.80 -7.60
CA ILE A 151 -0.83 5.09 -9.00
C ILE A 151 -1.60 6.31 -9.47
N GLU A 152 -2.89 6.40 -9.17
CA GLU A 152 -3.72 7.57 -9.52
C GLU A 152 -3.14 8.87 -8.94
N MET A 153 -2.61 8.84 -7.71
CA MET A 153 -1.95 10.00 -7.10
C MET A 153 -0.67 10.43 -7.81
N VAL A 154 0.25 9.49 -8.09
CA VAL A 154 1.63 9.83 -8.50
C VAL A 154 1.91 9.63 -10.00
N ALA A 155 0.89 9.25 -10.76
CA ALA A 155 1.00 8.95 -12.18
C ALA A 155 1.66 10.07 -12.99
N VAL A 156 1.26 11.33 -12.72
CA VAL A 156 1.77 12.52 -13.42
C VAL A 156 3.26 12.68 -13.16
N ASP A 157 3.69 12.63 -11.90
CA ASP A 157 5.09 12.78 -11.52
C ASP A 157 5.97 11.66 -12.07
N LEU A 158 5.49 10.41 -12.03
CA LEU A 158 6.20 9.26 -12.62
C LEU A 158 6.36 9.43 -14.12
N ALA A 159 5.29 9.83 -14.83
CA ALA A 159 5.32 10.03 -16.27
C ALA A 159 6.17 11.24 -16.69
N ALA A 160 6.37 12.20 -15.80
CA ALA A 160 7.20 13.39 -16.02
C ALA A 160 8.71 13.15 -15.81
N LEU A 161 9.12 11.96 -15.37
CA LEU A 161 10.54 11.62 -15.26
C LEU A 161 11.22 11.65 -16.66
N PRO A 162 12.48 12.11 -16.76
CA PRO A 162 13.27 12.01 -17.99
C PRO A 162 13.30 10.59 -18.56
N ALA A 163 13.33 10.46 -19.88
CA ALA A 163 13.19 9.17 -20.57
C ALA A 163 14.24 8.14 -20.12
N GLU A 164 15.47 8.58 -19.86
CA GLU A 164 16.59 7.76 -19.38
C GLU A 164 16.29 7.15 -18.01
N ARG A 165 15.62 7.93 -17.14
CA ARG A 165 15.24 7.47 -15.79
C ARG A 165 14.01 6.59 -15.86
N LEU A 166 13.04 6.99 -16.66
CA LEU A 166 11.81 6.26 -16.87
C LEU A 166 12.08 4.88 -17.47
N ALA A 167 13.10 4.72 -18.32
CA ALA A 167 13.56 3.43 -18.84
C ALA A 167 13.97 2.42 -17.75
N ARG A 168 14.35 2.90 -16.55
CA ARG A 168 14.74 2.08 -15.39
C ARG A 168 13.59 1.79 -14.44
N LEU A 169 12.40 2.36 -14.68
CA LEU A 169 11.19 2.08 -13.90
C LEU A 169 10.77 0.63 -14.09
N ARG A 170 10.46 -0.04 -12.98
CA ARG A 170 9.73 -1.30 -12.91
C ARG A 170 8.55 -1.10 -11.95
N LEU A 171 7.34 -1.11 -12.50
CA LEU A 171 6.10 -0.89 -11.77
C LEU A 171 5.47 -2.22 -11.39
N PHE A 172 5.15 -2.38 -10.11
CA PHE A 172 4.50 -3.55 -9.54
C PHE A 172 3.16 -3.14 -8.96
N THR A 173 2.08 -3.71 -9.50
CA THR A 173 0.73 -3.42 -9.04
C THR A 173 -0.23 -4.53 -9.43
N ARG A 174 -1.40 -4.54 -8.79
CA ARG A 174 -2.56 -5.34 -9.22
C ARG A 174 -3.67 -4.48 -9.84
N ALA A 175 -3.41 -3.19 -10.04
CA ALA A 175 -4.34 -2.28 -10.72
C ALA A 175 -4.70 -2.83 -12.10
N PRO A 176 -5.97 -2.76 -12.53
CA PRO A 176 -6.35 -3.09 -13.90
C PRO A 176 -5.54 -2.24 -14.90
N ILE A 177 -5.08 -2.82 -16.00
CA ILE A 177 -4.24 -2.11 -16.99
C ILE A 177 -4.91 -0.82 -17.53
N GLY A 178 -6.24 -0.81 -17.64
CA GLY A 178 -7.01 0.37 -18.05
C GLY A 178 -6.97 1.54 -17.04
N ARG A 179 -6.62 1.26 -15.79
CA ARG A 179 -6.43 2.27 -14.72
C ARG A 179 -4.99 2.79 -14.65
N ILE A 180 -4.08 2.16 -15.37
CA ILE A 180 -2.69 2.60 -15.46
C ILE A 180 -2.57 3.56 -16.67
N PRO A 181 -2.00 4.77 -16.49
CA PRO A 181 -1.75 5.70 -17.58
C PRO A 181 -0.92 5.04 -18.69
N GLU A 182 -1.25 5.34 -19.94
CA GLU A 182 -0.60 4.71 -21.11
C GLU A 182 0.93 4.84 -21.09
N ALA A 183 1.43 6.02 -20.70
CA ALA A 183 2.85 6.29 -20.56
C ALA A 183 3.57 5.34 -19.59
N LEU A 184 2.86 4.79 -18.59
CA LEU A 184 3.43 3.90 -17.57
C LEU A 184 3.25 2.41 -17.87
N ARG A 185 2.35 2.04 -18.79
CA ARG A 185 1.98 0.63 -19.05
C ARG A 185 3.17 -0.22 -19.48
N ARG A 186 4.11 0.34 -20.26
CA ARG A 186 5.31 -0.37 -20.71
C ARG A 186 6.28 -0.74 -19.58
N PHE A 187 6.16 -0.13 -18.41
CA PHE A 187 7.01 -0.40 -17.24
C PHE A 187 6.37 -1.36 -16.24
N LEU A 188 5.12 -1.78 -16.49
CA LEU A 188 4.43 -2.76 -15.68
C LEU A 188 5.11 -4.12 -15.79
N MET A 189 5.54 -4.67 -14.66
CA MET A 189 6.02 -6.05 -14.59
C MET A 189 4.84 -7.03 -14.60
N PRO A 190 4.84 -8.07 -15.46
CA PRO A 190 3.68 -8.90 -15.78
C PRO A 190 3.38 -9.95 -14.69
N TYR A 191 3.25 -9.50 -13.45
CA TYR A 191 2.76 -10.32 -12.35
C TYR A 191 1.23 -10.42 -12.39
N ASP A 192 0.73 -11.61 -12.10
CA ASP A 192 -0.71 -11.90 -11.98
C ASP A 192 -1.02 -12.73 -10.73
N ASP A 193 -2.24 -13.25 -10.65
CA ASP A 193 -2.72 -13.97 -9.46
C ASP A 193 -1.92 -15.27 -9.18
N ARG A 194 -1.11 -15.78 -10.13
CA ARG A 194 -0.19 -16.92 -9.86
C ARG A 194 0.75 -16.65 -8.70
N LEU A 195 1.09 -15.38 -8.43
CA LEU A 195 1.87 -14.99 -7.25
C LEU A 195 1.18 -15.35 -5.93
N ASP A 196 -0.15 -15.48 -5.91
CA ASP A 196 -0.93 -15.94 -4.75
C ASP A 196 -1.22 -17.45 -4.78
N GLY A 197 -0.84 -18.10 -5.88
CA GLY A 197 -0.98 -19.53 -6.13
C GLY A 197 -0.13 -20.40 -5.22
N PRO A 198 -0.39 -21.71 -5.16
CA PRO A 198 0.29 -22.64 -4.25
C PRO A 198 1.79 -22.78 -4.54
N ASP A 199 2.24 -22.51 -5.76
CA ASP A 199 3.64 -22.68 -6.19
C ASP A 199 4.52 -21.45 -5.92
N SER A 200 3.90 -20.32 -5.57
CA SER A 200 4.62 -19.10 -5.26
C SER A 200 5.28 -19.17 -3.88
N PRO A 201 6.54 -18.72 -3.72
CA PRO A 201 7.17 -18.55 -2.40
C PRO A 201 6.60 -17.32 -1.64
N HIS A 202 5.96 -16.40 -2.36
CA HIS A 202 5.49 -15.11 -1.85
C HIS A 202 3.97 -15.01 -1.84
N ARG A 203 3.26 -16.04 -1.39
CA ARG A 203 1.79 -16.04 -1.34
C ARG A 203 1.26 -14.96 -0.40
N GLY A 204 0.15 -14.33 -0.74
CA GLY A 204 -0.45 -13.33 0.15
C GLY A 204 -1.86 -12.92 -0.23
N THR A 205 -2.14 -11.64 -0.01
CA THR A 205 -3.46 -11.04 -0.27
C THR A 205 -3.33 -9.93 -1.30
N ARG A 206 -4.46 -9.42 -1.79
CA ARG A 206 -4.42 -8.32 -2.76
C ARG A 206 -3.80 -7.03 -2.20
N SER A 207 -3.89 -6.80 -0.88
CA SER A 207 -3.41 -5.55 -0.26
C SER A 207 -1.88 -5.49 -0.13
N ASP A 208 -1.19 -6.63 -0.12
CA ASP A 208 0.27 -6.71 -0.07
C ASP A 208 0.89 -7.18 -1.41
N PHE A 209 0.08 -7.33 -2.46
CA PHE A 209 0.51 -7.85 -3.77
C PHE A 209 1.69 -7.08 -4.37
N ALA A 210 1.60 -5.75 -4.46
CA ALA A 210 2.63 -4.93 -5.10
C ALA A 210 4.01 -5.12 -4.44
N GLY A 211 4.05 -5.11 -3.10
CA GLY A 211 5.27 -5.32 -2.33
C GLY A 211 5.84 -6.72 -2.52
N ARG A 212 5.00 -7.76 -2.56
CA ARG A 212 5.43 -9.15 -2.80
C ARG A 212 5.92 -9.40 -4.22
N ALA A 213 5.25 -8.81 -5.21
CA ALA A 213 5.66 -8.90 -6.60
C ALA A 213 7.06 -8.27 -6.79
N MET A 214 7.27 -7.10 -6.20
CA MET A 214 8.58 -6.46 -6.16
C MET A 214 9.61 -7.30 -5.40
N ARG A 215 9.24 -7.89 -4.26
CA ARG A 215 10.13 -8.77 -3.48
C ARG A 215 10.60 -9.97 -4.31
N HIS A 216 9.67 -10.67 -4.95
CA HIS A 216 9.99 -11.78 -5.84
C HIS A 216 10.91 -11.35 -6.98
N PHE A 217 10.59 -10.22 -7.63
CA PHE A 217 11.41 -9.68 -8.70
C PHE A 217 12.85 -9.45 -8.22
N VAL A 218 13.03 -8.83 -7.06
CA VAL A 218 14.35 -8.55 -6.50
C VAL A 218 15.13 -9.82 -6.15
N GLU A 219 14.47 -10.85 -5.65
CA GLU A 219 15.15 -12.09 -5.25
C GLU A 219 15.50 -13.01 -6.42
N ALA A 220 14.64 -13.07 -7.44
CA ALA A 220 14.72 -14.10 -8.47
C ALA A 220 15.12 -13.57 -9.86
N ILE A 221 15.05 -12.26 -10.08
CA ILE A 221 15.13 -11.69 -11.44
C ILE A 221 16.09 -10.50 -11.50
N ALA A 222 15.99 -9.57 -10.54
CA ALA A 222 16.80 -8.37 -10.56
C ALA A 222 18.27 -8.74 -10.35
N ASP A 223 19.07 -8.54 -11.38
CA ASP A 223 20.52 -8.53 -11.28
C ASP A 223 20.98 -7.10 -11.57
N ALA A 224 21.56 -6.46 -10.56
CA ALA A 224 21.97 -5.07 -10.57
C ALA A 224 23.00 -4.77 -11.67
N ASP A 225 23.76 -5.77 -12.12
CA ASP A 225 24.85 -5.63 -13.09
C ASP A 225 24.48 -6.08 -14.51
N SER A 226 23.27 -6.59 -14.73
CA SER A 226 22.91 -7.31 -15.97
C SER A 226 22.66 -6.43 -17.20
N GLY A 227 22.61 -5.10 -17.08
CA GLY A 227 22.26 -4.21 -18.20
C GLY A 227 20.85 -4.45 -18.79
N SER A 228 20.04 -5.28 -18.13
CA SER A 228 18.74 -5.76 -18.60
C SER A 228 17.73 -4.62 -18.75
N ASN A 229 17.09 -4.57 -19.91
CA ASN A 229 16.07 -3.56 -20.19
C ASN A 229 14.69 -3.99 -19.64
N VAL A 230 13.67 -3.17 -19.88
CA VAL A 230 12.32 -3.40 -19.34
C VAL A 230 11.66 -4.65 -19.92
N ASN A 231 11.91 -4.96 -21.20
CA ASN A 231 11.37 -6.12 -21.87
C ASN A 231 12.05 -7.41 -21.39
N ASP A 232 13.36 -7.36 -21.15
CA ASP A 232 14.10 -8.52 -20.62
C ASP A 232 13.57 -8.89 -19.23
N HIS A 233 13.38 -7.89 -18.36
CA HIS A 233 12.78 -8.09 -17.05
C HIS A 233 11.33 -8.60 -17.13
N ALA A 234 10.52 -8.08 -18.06
CA ALA A 234 9.15 -8.57 -18.26
C ALA A 234 9.13 -10.04 -18.69
N ALA A 235 9.98 -10.42 -19.67
CA ALA A 235 10.09 -11.80 -20.13
C ALA A 235 10.60 -12.75 -19.04
N ALA A 236 11.54 -12.29 -18.20
CA ALA A 236 12.02 -13.05 -17.05
C ALA A 236 10.93 -13.27 -15.99
N VAL A 237 10.07 -12.27 -15.75
CA VAL A 237 8.89 -12.43 -14.89
C VAL A 237 7.93 -13.47 -15.46
N GLU A 238 7.59 -13.39 -16.75
CA GLU A 238 6.70 -14.37 -17.39
C GLU A 238 7.27 -15.78 -17.31
N THR A 239 8.57 -15.92 -17.53
CA THR A 239 9.30 -17.20 -17.42
C THR A 239 9.27 -17.72 -16.00
N ALA A 240 9.52 -16.88 -14.99
CA ALA A 240 9.50 -17.29 -13.59
C ALA A 240 8.10 -17.75 -13.13
N LEU A 241 7.05 -17.12 -13.65
CA LEU A 241 5.67 -17.51 -13.37
C LEU A 241 5.19 -18.67 -14.27
N SER A 242 6.00 -19.10 -15.24
CA SER A 242 5.65 -20.21 -16.14
C SER A 242 5.54 -21.50 -15.35
N GLY A 243 4.40 -22.18 -15.47
CA GLY A 243 4.10 -23.40 -14.72
C GLY A 243 3.54 -23.19 -13.32
N TRP A 244 3.49 -21.96 -12.79
CA TRP A 244 2.81 -21.69 -11.51
C TRP A 244 1.30 -21.78 -11.67
N ARG A 245 0.65 -22.48 -10.75
CA ARG A 245 -0.81 -22.62 -10.75
C ARG A 245 -1.47 -21.37 -10.20
N MET A 246 -2.65 -21.07 -10.74
CA MET A 246 -3.52 -20.04 -10.19
C MET A 246 -4.02 -20.45 -8.78
N PRO A 247 -4.27 -19.49 -7.88
CA PRO A 247 -4.88 -19.77 -6.59
C PRO A 247 -6.28 -20.34 -6.80
N ALA A 248 -6.64 -21.34 -6.00
CA ALA A 248 -7.99 -21.89 -6.00
C ALA A 248 -9.00 -20.80 -5.58
N LYS A 249 -10.01 -20.55 -6.43
CA LYS A 249 -11.13 -19.68 -6.09
C LYS A 249 -12.08 -20.44 -5.17
N VAL A 250 -11.95 -20.23 -3.86
CA VAL A 250 -12.96 -20.73 -2.91
C VAL A 250 -14.17 -19.81 -2.99
N ALA A 251 -15.29 -20.32 -3.48
CA ALA A 251 -16.57 -19.63 -3.39
C ALA A 251 -16.92 -19.49 -1.91
N ARG A 252 -16.96 -18.25 -1.42
CA ARG A 252 -17.29 -17.97 -0.02
C ARG A 252 -18.56 -17.12 0.07
N VAL A 253 -19.47 -17.51 0.94
CA VAL A 253 -20.74 -16.79 1.15
C VAL A 253 -20.47 -15.53 1.97
N ARG A 254 -21.00 -14.39 1.51
CA ARG A 254 -20.94 -13.13 2.26
C ARG A 254 -22.09 -13.10 3.27
N HIS A 255 -21.77 -12.72 4.50
CA HIS A 255 -22.75 -12.46 5.55
C HIS A 255 -22.66 -10.99 5.99
N ASP A 256 -23.78 -10.40 6.40
CA ASP A 256 -23.83 -9.10 7.08
C ASP A 256 -23.31 -9.22 8.53
N ASP A 257 -23.17 -8.10 9.23
CA ASP A 257 -22.59 -8.07 10.59
C ASP A 257 -23.43 -8.81 11.62
N GLU A 258 -24.75 -8.77 11.47
CA GLU A 258 -25.67 -9.42 12.41
C GLU A 258 -25.60 -10.94 12.29
N ALA A 259 -25.67 -11.45 11.06
CA ALA A 259 -25.49 -12.87 10.77
C ALA A 259 -24.10 -13.35 11.20
N LEU A 260 -23.05 -12.54 10.96
CA LEU A 260 -21.69 -12.89 11.41
C LEU A 260 -21.57 -12.92 12.93
N ARG A 261 -22.17 -11.98 13.66
CA ARG A 261 -22.20 -12.01 15.14
C ARG A 261 -22.93 -13.25 15.63
N GLY A 262 -24.06 -13.60 15.01
CA GLY A 262 -24.80 -14.84 15.31
C GLY A 262 -23.91 -16.08 15.18
N LEU A 263 -23.23 -16.22 14.04
CA LEU A 263 -22.30 -17.33 13.79
C LEU A 263 -21.11 -17.32 14.76
N ILE A 264 -20.54 -16.15 15.06
CA ILE A 264 -19.44 -16.03 16.04
C ILE A 264 -19.91 -16.52 17.40
N ARG A 265 -21.12 -16.14 17.85
CA ARG A 265 -21.70 -16.62 19.12
C ARG A 265 -21.88 -18.13 19.11
N GLU A 266 -22.39 -18.69 18.02
CA GLU A 266 -22.62 -20.13 17.87
C GLU A 266 -21.33 -20.95 18.00
N HIS A 267 -20.24 -20.49 17.39
CA HIS A 267 -18.98 -21.21 17.36
C HIS A 267 -17.96 -20.75 18.42
N TRP A 268 -18.35 -19.84 19.33
CA TRP A 268 -17.43 -19.20 20.27
C TRP A 268 -16.73 -20.19 21.19
N ASP A 269 -17.54 -21.01 21.88
CA ASP A 269 -17.05 -21.94 22.91
C ASP A 269 -16.33 -23.14 22.27
N ALA A 270 -16.78 -23.56 21.08
CA ALA A 270 -16.16 -24.64 20.31
C ALA A 270 -14.71 -24.35 19.92
N GLU A 271 -14.36 -23.08 19.71
CA GLU A 271 -12.99 -22.62 19.40
C GLU A 271 -12.27 -22.03 20.62
N GLY A 272 -12.79 -22.30 21.83
CA GLY A 272 -12.24 -21.84 23.10
C GLY A 272 -12.03 -20.32 23.14
N GLY A 273 -12.99 -19.55 22.64
CA GLY A 273 -12.97 -18.09 22.65
C GLY A 273 -11.86 -17.43 21.82
N SER A 274 -11.20 -18.19 20.94
CA SER A 274 -10.09 -17.67 20.15
C SER A 274 -10.58 -17.13 18.80
N SER A 275 -10.63 -15.80 18.67
CA SER A 275 -11.01 -15.12 17.42
C SER A 275 -10.16 -15.56 16.22
N SER A 276 -8.87 -15.86 16.42
CA SER A 276 -7.97 -16.37 15.38
C SER A 276 -8.36 -17.75 14.87
N ARG A 277 -8.75 -18.68 15.78
CA ARG A 277 -9.18 -20.04 15.44
C ARG A 277 -10.56 -20.04 14.78
N LEU A 278 -11.49 -19.28 15.36
CA LEU A 278 -12.80 -18.98 14.80
C LEU A 278 -12.72 -18.46 13.36
N LEU A 279 -11.87 -17.47 13.10
CA LEU A 279 -11.70 -16.92 11.75
C LEU A 279 -11.17 -17.98 10.75
N ARG A 280 -10.25 -18.86 11.19
CA ARG A 280 -9.78 -19.98 10.36
C ARG A 280 -10.91 -20.96 10.07
N ARG A 281 -11.65 -21.40 11.09
CA ARG A 281 -12.81 -22.28 10.92
C ARG A 281 -13.83 -21.70 9.94
N PHE A 282 -14.13 -20.42 10.05
CA PHE A 282 -15.10 -19.77 9.17
C PHE A 282 -14.63 -19.76 7.72
N ARG A 283 -13.35 -19.49 7.49
CA ARG A 283 -12.77 -19.41 6.14
C ARG A 283 -12.50 -20.76 5.49
N ASP A 284 -12.09 -21.74 6.30
CA ASP A 284 -11.51 -23.00 5.85
C ASP A 284 -12.51 -24.16 5.90
N GLN A 285 -13.44 -24.14 6.86
CA GLN A 285 -14.42 -25.22 7.06
C GLN A 285 -15.84 -24.78 6.67
N LEU A 286 -16.25 -23.57 7.05
CA LEU A 286 -17.62 -23.09 6.81
C LEU A 286 -17.80 -22.33 5.49
N GLY A 287 -16.71 -22.01 4.78
CA GLY A 287 -16.78 -21.31 3.50
C GLY A 287 -17.34 -19.87 3.60
N ILE A 288 -17.15 -19.19 4.73
CA ILE A 288 -17.66 -17.84 4.98
C ILE A 288 -16.62 -16.78 4.60
N ALA A 289 -17.04 -15.79 3.83
CA ALA A 289 -16.22 -14.64 3.46
C ALA A 289 -16.19 -13.65 4.63
N CYS A 290 -15.06 -13.56 5.33
CA CYS A 290 -14.87 -12.53 6.35
C CYS A 290 -13.49 -11.87 6.28
N GLU A 291 -13.48 -10.54 6.24
CA GLU A 291 -12.28 -9.70 6.32
C GLU A 291 -11.78 -9.69 7.77
N GLN A 292 -10.46 -9.74 7.97
CA GLN A 292 -9.87 -10.02 9.29
C GLN A 292 -10.15 -8.90 10.31
N GLY A 293 -10.12 -7.63 9.88
CA GLY A 293 -10.42 -6.48 10.72
C GLY A 293 -11.87 -6.48 11.18
N ARG A 294 -12.80 -6.58 10.23
CA ARG A 294 -14.24 -6.75 10.49
C ARG A 294 -14.50 -7.91 11.45
N PHE A 295 -13.94 -9.09 11.20
CA PHE A 295 -14.09 -10.23 12.10
C PHE A 295 -13.57 -9.94 13.51
N ALA A 296 -12.38 -9.35 13.62
CA ALA A 296 -11.76 -9.04 14.91
C ALA A 296 -12.54 -7.98 15.70
N GLN A 297 -13.23 -7.06 15.03
CA GLN A 297 -14.14 -6.11 15.68
C GLN A 297 -15.40 -6.81 16.19
N LEU A 298 -16.07 -7.59 15.35
CA LEU A 298 -17.28 -8.32 15.73
C LEU A 298 -17.01 -9.36 16.83
N ALA A 299 -15.88 -10.06 16.75
CA ALA A 299 -15.45 -11.01 17.77
C ALA A 299 -15.11 -10.33 19.11
N ARG A 300 -14.61 -9.09 19.08
CA ARG A 300 -14.44 -8.29 20.31
C ARG A 300 -15.80 -7.96 20.93
N THR A 301 -16.75 -7.49 20.14
CA THR A 301 -18.13 -7.24 20.62
C THR A 301 -18.74 -8.48 21.25
N VAL A 302 -18.69 -9.64 20.60
CA VAL A 302 -19.23 -10.90 21.15
C VAL A 302 -18.51 -11.35 22.42
N ARG A 303 -17.20 -11.13 22.51
CA ARG A 303 -16.45 -11.42 23.72
C ARG A 303 -16.87 -10.52 24.88
N ASP A 304 -17.03 -9.22 24.63
CA ASP A 304 -17.39 -8.24 25.64
C ASP A 304 -18.84 -8.43 26.12
N GLU A 305 -19.74 -8.97 25.27
CA GLU A 305 -21.09 -9.43 25.65
C GLU A 305 -21.09 -10.62 26.63
N ARG A 306 -19.97 -11.36 26.73
CA ARG A 306 -19.85 -12.62 27.50
C ARG A 306 -18.93 -12.50 28.72
N ALA A 307 -18.33 -11.34 28.94
CA ALA A 307 -17.48 -11.03 30.09
C ALA A 307 -18.34 -10.55 31.27
#